data_AF-A0A960B5B3-F1
#
_entry.id   AF-A0A960B5B3-F1
#
_cell.length_a   1.000
_cell.length_b   1.000
_cell.length_c   1.000
_cell.angle_alpha   90.00
_cell.angle_beta   90.00
_cell.angle_gamma   90.00
#
_symmetry.space_group_name_H-M   'P 1'
#
loop_
_entity.id
_entity.type
_entity.pdbx_description
1 polymer ?
#
loop_
_entity_poly.entity_id
_entity_poly.type
_entity_poly.pdbx_seq_one_letter_code
_entity_poly.pdbx_strand_id
1 'polypeptide(L)'
;MRLKLELVQPDGDVRAIAVTAEATATIGDVAAAIRAGETQLPCAPDSGVTLQVLRDEDPGNTLLPPRFLLPESGLHSGQRVRVMQWATAAGAADLAAPAELRVISGPAKGSVHPLYRGPNVVGRQAGCDVVLADPMASRRHARINIGEQVEVIDTNSA
;
A
#
# COMPACT_ATOMS: atom_id res chain seq x y z
N MET A 1 7.23 12.75 5.18
CA MET A 1 7.22 12.14 6.53
C MET A 1 8.52 11.39 6.79
N ARG A 2 8.87 11.18 8.06
CA ARG A 2 10.09 10.50 8.48
C ARG A 2 9.80 9.47 9.56
N LEU A 3 10.30 8.25 9.38
CA LEU A 3 10.16 7.14 10.31
C LEU A 3 11.54 6.57 10.64
N LYS A 4 11.74 6.13 11.88
CA LYS A 4 12.91 5.33 12.27
C LYS A 4 12.46 3.89 12.45
N LEU A 5 13.04 2.95 11.72
CA LEU A 5 12.64 1.53 11.77
C LEU A 5 13.85 0.68 12.13
N GLU A 6 13.59 -0.48 12.73
CA GLU A 6 14.60 -1.51 12.99
C GLU A 6 14.47 -2.59 11.92
N LEU A 7 15.32 -2.54 10.90
CA LEU A 7 15.32 -3.50 9.82
C LEU A 7 16.01 -4.78 10.28
N VAL A 8 15.27 -5.89 10.30
CA VAL A 8 15.81 -7.22 10.59
C VAL A 8 16.23 -7.88 9.29
N GLN A 9 17.54 -8.01 9.11
CA GLN A 9 18.16 -8.61 7.93
C GLN A 9 17.91 -10.13 7.87
N PRO A 10 18.14 -10.76 6.69
CA PRO A 10 17.93 -12.21 6.52
C PRO A 10 18.82 -13.09 7.41
N ASP A 11 20.01 -12.60 7.76
CA ASP A 11 20.97 -13.24 8.68
C ASP A 11 20.60 -13.09 10.16
N GLY A 12 19.59 -12.28 10.47
CA GLY A 12 19.11 -12.00 11.82
C GLY A 12 19.67 -10.72 12.43
N ASP A 13 20.60 -10.04 11.77
CA ASP A 13 21.13 -8.76 12.26
C ASP A 13 20.07 -7.67 12.21
N VAL A 14 20.11 -6.78 13.20
CA VAL A 14 19.16 -5.66 13.32
C VAL A 14 19.88 -4.36 13.01
N ARG A 15 19.37 -3.65 12.00
CA ARG A 15 19.92 -2.37 11.56
C ARG A 15 18.89 -1.25 11.70
N ALA A 16 19.26 -0.19 12.42
CA ALA A 16 18.44 1.01 12.48
C ALA A 16 18.50 1.77 11.14
N ILE A 17 17.33 2.03 10.55
CA ILE A 17 17.19 2.80 9.32
C ILE A 17 16.26 4.01 9.54
N ALA A 18 16.49 5.08 8.77
CA ALA A 18 15.60 6.23 8.72
C ALA A 18 14.94 6.28 7.33
N VAL A 19 13.63 6.09 7.28
CA VAL A 19 12.84 6.20 6.06
C VAL A 19 12.33 7.62 5.94
N THR A 20 12.62 8.27 4.81
CA THR A 20 12.03 9.56 4.45
C THR A 20 11.22 9.35 3.19
N ALA A 21 9.94 9.68 3.24
CA ALA A 21 9.00 9.41 2.16
C ALA A 21 7.95 10.51 2.05
N GLU A 22 7.37 10.69 0.87
CA GLU A 22 6.20 11.54 0.70
C GLU A 22 4.95 10.88 1.34
N ALA A 23 3.90 11.65 1.61
CA ALA A 23 2.64 11.14 2.16
C ALA A 23 1.91 10.14 1.24
N THR A 24 2.31 10.06 -0.03
CA THR A 24 1.79 9.16 -1.05
C THR A 24 2.59 7.87 -1.19
N ALA A 25 3.71 7.71 -0.49
CA ALA A 25 4.54 6.52 -0.60
C ALA A 25 3.81 5.29 -0.08
N THR A 26 3.94 4.19 -0.82
CA THR A 26 3.37 2.90 -0.46
C THR A 26 4.38 2.04 0.32
N ILE A 27 3.90 0.96 0.94
CA ILE A 27 4.77 -0.04 1.56
C ILE A 27 5.68 -0.71 0.54
N GLY A 28 5.21 -0.94 -0.68
CA GLY A 28 5.98 -1.47 -1.80
C GLY A 28 7.13 -0.55 -2.18
N ASP A 29 6.88 0.77 -2.26
CA ASP A 29 7.93 1.77 -2.52
C ASP A 29 9.03 1.72 -1.45
N VAL A 30 8.63 1.67 -0.17
CA VAL A 30 9.59 1.60 0.94
C VAL A 30 10.35 0.27 0.93
N ALA A 31 9.67 -0.85 0.71
CA ALA A 31 10.29 -2.17 0.63
C ALA A 31 11.28 -2.27 -0.55
N ALA A 32 10.90 -1.74 -1.71
CA ALA A 32 11.77 -1.67 -2.88
C ALA A 32 12.99 -0.79 -2.64
N ALA A 33 12.81 0.40 -2.02
CA ALA A 33 13.92 1.29 -1.68
C ALA A 33 14.90 0.66 -0.68
N ILE A 34 14.40 -0.04 0.34
CA ILE A 34 15.23 -0.77 1.29
C ILE A 34 16.03 -1.85 0.56
N ARG A 35 15.37 -2.69 -0.25
CA ARG A 35 16.03 -3.77 -0.99
C ARG A 35 17.08 -3.24 -1.98
N ALA A 36 16.81 -2.11 -2.63
CA ALA A 36 17.79 -1.47 -3.49
C ALA A 36 19.02 -1.00 -2.71
N GLY A 37 18.81 -0.46 -1.50
CA GLY A 37 19.90 -0.09 -0.59
C GLY A 37 20.71 -1.28 -0.07
N GLU A 38 20.08 -2.42 0.18
CA GLU A 38 20.77 -3.65 0.62
C GLU A 38 21.59 -4.30 -0.51
N THR A 39 21.02 -4.37 -1.71
CA THR A 39 21.65 -5.06 -2.86
C THR A 39 22.55 -4.15 -3.70
N GLN A 40 22.48 -2.83 -3.50
CA GLN A 40 23.09 -1.81 -4.37
C GLN A 40 22.60 -1.91 -5.84
N LEU A 41 21.47 -2.56 -6.07
CA LEU A 41 20.85 -2.72 -7.39
C LEU A 41 19.49 -2.01 -7.42
N PRO A 42 19.09 -1.42 -8.55
CA PRO A 42 17.75 -0.85 -8.69
C PRO A 42 16.68 -1.91 -8.44
N CYS A 43 15.69 -1.57 -7.60
CA CYS A 43 14.49 -2.37 -7.37
C CYS A 43 13.28 -1.55 -7.79
N ALA A 44 12.49 -2.06 -8.74
CA ALA A 44 11.27 -1.39 -9.16
C ALA A 44 10.19 -1.50 -8.04
N PRO A 45 9.29 -0.52 -7.90
CA PRO A 45 8.25 -0.53 -6.85
C PRO A 45 7.24 -1.69 -6.99
N ASP A 46 7.09 -2.26 -8.19
CA ASP A 46 6.27 -3.43 -8.52
C ASP A 46 7.01 -4.77 -8.39
N SER A 47 8.23 -4.78 -7.83
CA SER A 47 9.10 -5.97 -7.74
C SER A 47 8.63 -7.04 -6.74
N GLY A 48 7.34 -7.05 -6.37
CA GLY A 48 6.73 -8.06 -5.52
C GLY A 48 7.34 -8.15 -4.12
N VAL A 49 7.73 -7.02 -3.52
CA VAL A 49 8.15 -6.98 -2.11
C VAL A 49 7.23 -6.15 -1.26
N THR A 50 7.23 -6.50 0.01
CA THR A 50 6.54 -5.77 1.04
C THR A 50 7.32 -5.78 2.35
N LEU A 51 6.76 -5.12 3.37
CA LEU A 51 7.25 -5.15 4.74
C LEU A 51 6.40 -6.06 5.60
N GLN A 52 7.05 -6.84 6.46
CA GLN A 52 6.44 -7.50 7.59
C GLN A 52 6.85 -6.79 8.86
N VAL A 53 5.87 -6.45 9.71
CA VAL A 53 6.11 -5.93 11.07
C VAL A 53 6.32 -7.12 11.99
N LEU A 54 7.46 -7.13 12.69
CA LEU A 54 7.83 -8.15 13.66
C LEU A 54 7.42 -7.68 15.07
N ARG A 55 6.75 -8.56 15.83
CA ARG A 55 6.43 -8.35 17.24
C ARG A 55 7.16 -9.40 18.08
N ASP A 56 7.36 -9.11 19.36
CA ASP A 56 8.12 -9.99 20.26
C ASP A 56 7.38 -11.31 20.58
N GLU A 57 6.07 -11.37 20.33
CA GLU A 57 5.24 -12.56 20.48
C GLU A 57 4.78 -13.07 19.10
N ASP A 58 5.04 -14.33 18.77
CA ASP A 58 4.45 -15.04 17.63
C ASP A 58 3.13 -15.68 18.13
N PRO A 59 1.93 -15.26 17.66
CA PRO A 59 1.56 -14.91 16.29
C PRO A 59 1.27 -13.42 16.03
N GLY A 60 2.08 -12.49 16.55
CA GLY A 60 1.89 -11.05 16.40
C GLY A 60 2.45 -10.43 15.11
N ASN A 61 3.19 -11.19 14.31
CA ASN A 61 3.82 -10.67 13.09
C ASN A 61 2.77 -10.34 12.02
N THR A 62 2.84 -9.14 11.43
CA THR A 62 1.83 -8.65 10.46
C THR A 62 2.49 -8.36 9.12
N LEU A 63 2.05 -9.04 8.05
CA LEU A 63 2.49 -8.73 6.69
C LEU A 63 1.66 -7.57 6.14
N LEU A 64 2.32 -6.48 5.76
CA LEU A 64 1.66 -5.33 5.19
C LEU A 64 1.46 -5.54 3.68
N PRO A 65 0.33 -5.15 3.08
CA PRO A 65 0.17 -5.17 1.63
C PRO A 65 1.07 -4.12 0.96
N PRO A 66 1.70 -4.42 -0.20
CA PRO A 66 2.62 -3.49 -0.85
C PRO A 66 1.94 -2.21 -1.33
N ARG A 67 0.65 -2.25 -1.67
CA ARG A 67 -0.12 -1.07 -2.10
C ARG A 67 -0.59 -0.16 -0.97
N PHE A 68 -0.44 -0.57 0.30
CA PHE A 68 -0.90 0.24 1.42
C PHE A 68 -0.08 1.53 1.53
N LEU A 69 -0.72 2.67 1.80
CA LEU A 69 0.01 3.90 2.06
C LEU A 69 0.79 3.79 3.37
N LEU A 70 2.04 4.25 3.35
CA LEU A 70 2.90 4.31 4.53
C LEU A 70 2.21 5.00 5.73
N PRO A 71 1.56 6.19 5.59
CA PRO A 71 0.78 6.81 6.68
C PRO A 71 -0.32 5.92 7.28
N GLU A 72 -0.91 5.05 6.47
CA GLU A 72 -2.10 4.27 6.83
C GLU A 72 -1.75 2.84 7.27
N SER A 73 -0.51 2.43 7.08
CA SER A 73 -0.01 1.08 7.38
C SER A 73 0.02 0.73 8.88
N GLY A 74 -0.15 1.71 9.76
CA GLY A 74 0.09 1.55 11.20
C GLY A 74 1.58 1.41 11.55
N LEU A 75 2.48 1.69 10.60
CA LEU A 75 3.92 1.74 10.88
C LEU A 75 4.26 2.96 11.74
N HIS A 76 4.98 2.71 12.82
CA HIS A 76 5.44 3.73 13.75
C HIS A 76 6.95 3.65 13.95
N SER A 77 7.55 4.76 14.40
CA SER A 77 8.98 4.77 14.68
C SER A 77 9.33 3.80 15.83
N GLY A 78 10.42 3.07 15.68
CA GLY A 78 10.89 2.05 16.63
C GLY A 78 10.36 0.64 16.35
N GLN A 79 9.51 0.44 15.35
CA GLN A 79 9.06 -0.90 14.99
C GLN A 79 10.13 -1.68 14.25
N ARG A 80 10.18 -2.99 14.56
CA ARG A 80 10.97 -3.98 13.85
C ARG A 80 10.25 -4.40 12.57
N VAL A 81 10.95 -4.32 11.45
CA VAL A 81 10.41 -4.68 10.14
C VAL A 81 11.37 -5.60 9.39
N ARG A 82 10.84 -6.42 8.50
CA ARG A 82 11.62 -7.24 7.57
C ARG A 82 11.05 -7.10 6.17
N VAL A 83 11.93 -7.01 5.17
CA VAL A 83 11.52 -7.08 3.76
C VAL A 83 11.19 -8.53 3.42
N MET A 84 10.00 -8.76 2.89
CA MET A 84 9.52 -10.08 2.49
C MET A 84 9.10 -10.03 1.02
N GLN A 85 9.23 -11.16 0.31
CA GLN A 85 8.53 -11.29 -0.96
C GLN A 85 7.03 -11.35 -0.70
N TRP A 86 6.29 -10.50 -1.42
CA TRP A 86 4.86 -10.62 -1.57
C TRP A 86 4.60 -11.80 -2.51
N ALA A 87 4.71 -13.01 -1.95
CA ALA A 87 4.64 -14.24 -2.72
C ALA A 87 3.39 -14.25 -3.60
N THR A 88 3.54 -14.69 -4.85
CA THR A 88 2.52 -14.70 -5.90
C THR A 88 1.22 -15.42 -5.52
N ALA A 89 1.21 -16.23 -4.45
CA ALA A 89 0.01 -16.83 -3.86
C ALA A 89 -0.75 -15.90 -2.87
N ALA A 90 -0.03 -15.10 -2.07
CA ALA A 90 -0.63 -14.01 -1.28
C ALA A 90 -1.00 -12.83 -2.20
N GLY A 91 -0.21 -12.60 -3.25
CA GLY A 91 -0.55 -11.74 -4.38
C GLY A 91 -1.81 -12.19 -5.11
N ALA A 92 -2.09 -13.50 -5.24
CA ALA A 92 -3.35 -13.97 -5.83
C ALA A 92 -4.58 -13.67 -4.96
N ALA A 93 -4.47 -13.74 -3.63
CA ALA A 93 -5.53 -13.34 -2.72
C ALA A 93 -5.72 -11.80 -2.66
N ASP A 94 -4.68 -11.04 -2.99
CA ASP A 94 -4.71 -9.58 -3.13
C ASP A 94 -5.10 -9.11 -4.53
N LEU A 95 -5.02 -10.00 -5.52
CA LEU A 95 -5.62 -9.90 -6.87
C LEU A 95 -7.09 -10.36 -6.87
N ALA A 96 -7.50 -11.16 -5.88
CA ALA A 96 -8.91 -11.44 -5.65
C ALA A 96 -9.54 -10.16 -5.11
N ALA A 97 -10.02 -9.32 -6.01
CA ALA A 97 -10.81 -8.14 -5.67
C ALA A 97 -12.12 -8.61 -5.00
N PRO A 98 -12.27 -8.55 -3.66
CA PRO A 98 -13.48 -9.07 -3.02
C PRO A 98 -14.70 -8.18 -3.28
N ALA A 99 -14.52 -7.02 -3.92
CA ALA A 99 -15.57 -6.11 -4.28
C ALA A 99 -15.30 -5.47 -5.66
N GLU A 100 -16.35 -4.95 -6.28
CA GLU A 100 -16.26 -4.13 -7.49
C GLU A 100 -16.90 -2.75 -7.27
N LEU A 101 -16.30 -1.72 -7.86
CA LEU A 101 -16.91 -0.41 -8.03
C LEU A 101 -17.48 -0.31 -9.44
N ARG A 102 -18.77 -0.05 -9.55
CA ARG A 102 -19.46 0.13 -10.83
C ARG A 102 -19.96 1.56 -10.99
N VAL A 103 -19.60 2.19 -12.10
CA VAL A 103 -20.09 3.53 -12.45
C VAL A 103 -21.47 3.41 -13.09
N ILE A 104 -22.50 3.91 -12.41
CA ILE A 104 -23.90 3.78 -12.84
C ILE A 104 -24.38 4.94 -13.73
N SER A 105 -23.69 6.07 -13.72
CA SER A 105 -24.03 7.30 -14.45
C SER A 105 -22.80 8.17 -14.72
N GLY A 106 -22.92 9.13 -15.64
CA GLY A 106 -21.82 10.03 -16.02
C GLY A 106 -20.97 9.53 -17.19
N PRO A 107 -19.86 10.23 -17.51
CA PRO A 107 -19.03 9.95 -18.69
C PRO A 107 -18.45 8.53 -18.73
N ALA A 108 -18.19 7.94 -17.57
CA ALA A 108 -17.64 6.59 -17.43
C ALA A 108 -18.71 5.51 -17.16
N LYS A 109 -20.00 5.80 -17.41
CA LYS A 109 -21.09 4.86 -17.14
C LYS A 109 -20.82 3.47 -17.73
N GLY A 110 -20.99 2.44 -16.91
CA GLY A 110 -20.79 1.04 -17.26
C GLY A 110 -19.37 0.53 -16.97
N SER A 111 -18.42 1.41 -16.60
CA SER A 111 -17.11 0.95 -16.17
C SER A 111 -17.20 0.21 -14.83
N VAL A 112 -16.37 -0.82 -14.70
CA VAL A 112 -16.26 -1.65 -13.50
C VAL A 112 -14.79 -1.68 -13.12
N HIS A 113 -14.51 -1.43 -11.85
CA HIS A 113 -13.16 -1.39 -11.30
C HIS A 113 -13.07 -2.38 -10.15
N PRO A 114 -12.06 -3.27 -10.15
CA PRO A 114 -11.81 -4.15 -9.01
C PRO A 114 -11.44 -3.31 -7.79
N LEU A 115 -12.03 -3.62 -6.64
CA LEU A 115 -11.62 -3.10 -5.35
C LEU A 115 -10.95 -4.20 -4.56
N TYR A 116 -9.78 -3.91 -4.03
CA TYR A 116 -8.97 -4.90 -3.35
C TYR A 116 -8.90 -4.61 -1.84
N ARG A 117 -8.47 -5.59 -1.04
CA ARG A 117 -8.36 -5.41 0.43
C ARG A 117 -7.49 -4.21 0.81
N GLY A 118 -7.91 -3.48 1.83
CA GLY A 118 -7.27 -2.22 2.23
C GLY A 118 -7.78 -1.01 1.44
N PRO A 119 -7.01 0.08 1.37
CA PRO A 119 -7.44 1.33 0.74
C PRO A 119 -7.41 1.24 -0.79
N ASN A 120 -8.45 1.78 -1.42
CA ASN A 120 -8.56 1.99 -2.86
C ASN A 120 -8.89 3.46 -3.09
N VAL A 121 -7.95 4.21 -3.65
CA VAL A 121 -8.10 5.64 -3.95
C VAL A 121 -8.88 5.81 -5.25
N VAL A 122 -9.93 6.62 -5.20
CA VAL A 122 -10.77 6.99 -6.34
C VAL A 122 -10.50 8.44 -6.70
N GLY A 123 -10.23 8.74 -7.98
CA GLY A 123 -10.00 10.11 -8.42
C GLY A 123 -9.64 10.23 -9.90
N ARG A 124 -9.44 11.45 -10.37
CA ARG A 124 -9.12 11.72 -11.79
C ARG A 124 -7.65 11.48 -12.16
N GLN A 125 -6.74 11.49 -11.18
CA GLN A 125 -5.31 11.38 -11.45
C GLN A 125 -4.93 9.94 -11.83
N ALA A 126 -4.03 9.76 -12.80
CA ALA A 126 -3.56 8.47 -13.30
C ALA A 126 -2.85 7.57 -12.25
N GLY A 127 -2.58 8.08 -11.05
CA GLY A 127 -2.02 7.32 -9.93
C GLY A 127 -3.04 6.86 -8.88
N CYS A 128 -4.34 6.97 -9.16
CA CYS A 128 -5.39 6.41 -8.31
C CYS A 128 -5.63 4.94 -8.65
N ASP A 129 -6.04 4.14 -7.66
CA ASP A 129 -6.45 2.74 -7.89
C ASP A 129 -7.66 2.65 -8.81
N VAL A 130 -8.60 3.60 -8.66
CA VAL A 130 -9.76 3.78 -9.53
C VAL A 130 -9.67 5.16 -10.19
N VAL A 131 -9.26 5.16 -11.46
CA VAL A 131 -9.18 6.40 -12.26
C VAL A 131 -10.53 6.69 -12.89
N LEU A 132 -11.16 7.79 -12.47
CA LEU A 132 -12.39 8.32 -13.06
C LEU A 132 -12.02 9.48 -13.99
N ALA A 133 -12.18 9.28 -15.30
CA ALA A 133 -11.97 10.33 -16.31
C ALA A 133 -13.14 11.34 -16.34
N ASP A 134 -13.41 11.96 -15.19
CA ASP A 134 -14.46 12.95 -15.01
C ASP A 134 -13.84 14.31 -14.61
N PRO A 135 -14.10 15.40 -15.36
CA PRO A 135 -13.60 16.73 -15.01
C PRO A 135 -14.07 17.27 -13.66
N MET A 136 -15.22 16.81 -13.17
CA MET A 136 -15.77 17.17 -11.86
C MET A 136 -15.18 16.33 -10.73
N ALA A 137 -14.55 15.19 -11.02
CA ALA A 137 -13.86 14.42 -9.99
C ALA A 137 -12.59 15.14 -9.53
N SER A 138 -12.34 15.12 -8.22
CA SER A 138 -11.08 15.61 -7.66
C SER A 138 -9.91 14.71 -8.07
N ARG A 139 -8.67 15.25 -8.04
CA ARG A 139 -7.46 14.46 -8.36
C ARG A 139 -7.38 13.17 -7.54
N ARG A 140 -7.67 13.30 -6.24
CA ARG A 140 -8.00 12.24 -5.29
C ARG A 140 -9.31 12.67 -4.64
N HIS A 141 -10.39 11.95 -4.91
CA HIS A 141 -11.75 12.36 -4.55
C HIS A 141 -12.23 11.63 -3.30
N ALA A 142 -12.09 10.31 -3.30
CA ALA A 142 -12.46 9.49 -2.16
C ALA A 142 -11.48 8.32 -2.00
N ARG A 143 -11.54 7.66 -0.84
CA ARG A 143 -10.84 6.43 -0.54
C ARG A 143 -11.86 5.39 -0.07
N ILE A 144 -11.79 4.19 -0.62
CA ILE A 144 -12.63 3.07 -0.23
C ILE A 144 -11.78 2.04 0.49
N ASN A 145 -12.04 1.82 1.77
CA ASN A 145 -11.37 0.78 2.55
C ASN A 145 -12.17 -0.51 2.47
N ILE A 146 -11.51 -1.60 2.08
CA ILE A 146 -12.08 -2.94 2.01
C ILE A 146 -11.47 -3.78 3.14
N GLY A 147 -12.21 -3.92 4.24
CA GLY A 147 -11.85 -4.74 5.40
C GLY A 147 -12.91 -5.81 5.69
N GLU A 148 -13.22 -6.02 6.97
CA GLU A 148 -14.44 -6.74 7.38
C GLU A 148 -15.71 -5.95 7.03
N GLN A 149 -15.58 -4.62 6.98
CA GLN A 149 -16.59 -3.69 6.49
C GLN A 149 -16.03 -2.89 5.32
N VAL A 150 -16.93 -2.33 4.50
CA VAL A 150 -16.58 -1.41 3.42
C VAL A 150 -16.85 0.01 3.91
N GLU A 151 -15.81 0.84 3.90
CA GLU A 151 -15.90 2.25 4.30
C GLU A 151 -15.55 3.15 3.13
N VAL A 152 -16.31 4.23 2.95
CA VAL A 152 -16.02 5.27 1.96
C VAL A 152 -15.67 6.54 2.71
N ILE A 153 -14.48 7.06 2.46
CA ILE A 153 -13.95 8.27 3.09
C ILE A 153 -13.75 9.32 2.00
N ASP A 154 -14.41 10.47 2.16
CA ASP A 154 -14.11 11.65 1.34
C ASP A 154 -12.73 12.21 1.70
N THR A 155 -11.90 12.51 0.70
CA THR A 155 -10.54 13.02 0.93
C THR A 155 -10.49 14.55 0.83
N ASN A 156 -11.53 15.22 1.30
CA ASN A 156 -11.77 16.66 1.14
C ASN A 156 -11.85 17.04 -0.35
N SER A 157 -12.74 16.35 -1.07
CA SER A 157 -12.95 16.61 -2.49
C SER A 157 -13.53 18.01 -2.73
N ALA A 158 -13.09 18.64 -3.83
CA ALA A 158 -13.54 19.95 -4.31
C ALA A 158 -14.67 19.83 -5.33
#